data_AF-A0A1H0Z7P9-F1
#
_entry.id   AF-A0A1H0Z7P9-F1
#
_cell.length_a   1.000
_cell.length_b   1.000
_cell.length_c   1.000
_cell.angle_alpha   90.00
_cell.angle_beta   90.00
_cell.angle_gamma   90.00
#
_symmetry.space_group_name_H-M   'P 1'
#
loop_
_entity.id
_entity.type
_entity.pdbx_description
1 polymer ?
#
loop_
_entity_poly.entity_id
_entity_poly.type
_entity_poly.pdbx_seq_one_letter_code
_entity_poly.pdbx_strand_id
1 'polypeptide(L)'
;MIYLKKILNTYLSFLKPIIVGIYNACYIPIRGIYNRRWTQYTRTGKIALCCIAKMENDYIRFFVEYYKNLHFDKIFIYDNNDPDREKFEDVINDYIQSSFVDIVDFRGKERVQMSAYQNCYDKHNKEYDWIAFFDIDEFLTFSDENDDIHRFLNKKKFLPYQLMHINWRVYSDNDLLDNDGRNVVERFVEPLPDEDPENSHIKTLIRGGLSYIKWENPHTPFSDSYHCCNPLGEPVNTNSPFQNYDFSVAFIRHYSTKTIGEWVRNKMKRGLGNHSVAASKEILNLDFFFRYNRRTDEKQLYAERILKDELE
;
A
#
# COMPACT_ATOMS: atom_id res chain seq x y z
N MET A 1 -32.72 -14.64 47.56
CA MET A 1 -31.75 -14.05 46.61
C MET A 1 -31.40 -14.94 45.40
N ILE A 2 -31.18 -16.25 45.57
CA ILE A 2 -30.81 -17.16 44.44
C ILE A 2 -31.93 -17.28 43.39
N TYR A 3 -33.19 -17.32 43.83
CA TYR A 3 -34.36 -17.48 42.94
C TYR A 3 -34.59 -16.27 42.03
N LEU A 4 -34.47 -15.05 42.56
CA LEU A 4 -34.55 -13.80 41.78
C LEU A 4 -33.43 -13.68 40.74
N LYS A 5 -32.20 -14.09 41.07
CA LYS A 5 -31.08 -14.12 40.12
C LYS A 5 -31.35 -15.07 38.95
N LYS A 6 -31.98 -16.22 39.22
CA LYS A 6 -32.31 -17.22 38.20
C LYS A 6 -33.38 -16.69 37.23
N ILE A 7 -34.42 -16.04 37.76
CA ILE A 7 -35.47 -15.38 36.97
C ILE A 7 -34.87 -14.25 36.12
N LEU A 8 -34.04 -13.39 36.70
CA LEU A 8 -33.39 -12.28 35.98
C LEU A 8 -32.48 -12.79 34.85
N ASN A 9 -31.71 -13.85 35.09
CA ASN A 9 -30.85 -14.45 34.06
C ASN A 9 -31.64 -15.07 32.92
N THR A 10 -32.78 -15.71 33.20
CA THR A 10 -33.68 -16.23 32.16
C THR A 10 -34.29 -15.09 31.34
N TYR A 11 -34.76 -14.01 31.97
CA TYR A 11 -35.27 -12.85 31.25
C TYR A 11 -34.19 -12.19 30.38
N LEU A 12 -32.96 -12.05 30.90
CA LEU A 12 -31.83 -11.53 30.15
C LEU A 12 -31.44 -12.45 28.98
N SER A 13 -31.53 -13.79 29.12
CA SER A 13 -31.24 -14.70 28.02
C SER A 13 -32.27 -14.63 26.89
N PHE A 14 -33.53 -14.29 27.19
CA PHE A 14 -34.56 -14.05 26.18
C PHE A 14 -34.43 -12.67 25.51
N LEU A 15 -34.06 -11.63 26.27
CA LEU A 15 -33.94 -10.27 25.75
C LEU A 15 -32.67 -10.05 24.90
N LYS A 16 -31.56 -10.70 25.24
CA LYS A 16 -30.27 -10.54 24.53
C LYS A 16 -30.37 -10.79 23.01
N PRO A 17 -30.94 -11.90 22.51
CA PRO A 17 -31.07 -12.12 21.07
C PRO A 17 -32.04 -11.16 20.41
N ILE A 18 -33.07 -10.68 21.12
CA ILE A 18 -34.01 -9.68 20.59
C ILE A 18 -33.31 -8.32 20.42
N ILE A 19 -32.53 -7.89 21.42
CA ILE A 19 -31.74 -6.66 21.36
C ILE A 19 -30.70 -6.73 20.25
N VAL A 20 -30.00 -7.86 20.12
CA VAL A 20 -29.04 -8.08 19.03
C VAL A 20 -29.76 -8.10 17.67
N GLY A 21 -30.94 -8.70 17.58
CA GLY A 21 -31.77 -8.70 16.37
C GLY A 21 -32.20 -7.31 15.95
N ILE A 22 -32.67 -6.48 16.89
CA ILE A 22 -33.06 -5.08 16.64
C ILE A 22 -31.84 -4.23 16.27
N TYR A 23 -30.70 -4.41 16.96
CA TYR A 23 -29.46 -3.74 16.62
C TYR A 23 -29.02 -4.09 15.18
N ASN A 24 -29.00 -5.37 14.81
CA ASN A 24 -28.61 -5.78 13.47
C ASN A 24 -29.61 -5.32 12.40
N ALA A 25 -30.91 -5.41 12.66
CA ALA A 25 -31.95 -5.08 11.69
C ALA A 25 -32.19 -3.57 11.52
N CYS A 26 -31.96 -2.76 12.55
CA CYS A 26 -32.20 -1.31 12.50
C CYS A 26 -30.92 -0.50 12.49
N TYR A 27 -29.94 -0.79 13.35
CA TYR A 27 -28.74 0.04 13.49
C TYR A 27 -27.81 -0.08 12.27
N ILE A 28 -27.60 -1.28 11.72
CA ILE A 28 -26.70 -1.47 10.56
C ILE A 28 -27.22 -0.75 9.31
N PRO A 29 -28.50 -0.91 8.90
CA PRO A 29 -29.03 -0.20 7.73
C PRO A 29 -29.09 1.32 7.95
N ILE A 30 -29.48 1.77 9.14
CA ILE A 30 -29.51 3.20 9.49
C ILE A 30 -28.10 3.78 9.45
N ARG A 31 -27.09 3.11 10.02
CA ARG A 31 -25.69 3.54 9.98
C ARG A 31 -25.14 3.57 8.55
N GLY A 32 -25.47 2.59 7.71
CA GLY A 32 -25.12 2.58 6.29
C GLY A 32 -25.74 3.77 5.54
N ILE A 33 -27.00 4.11 5.82
CA ILE A 33 -27.69 5.29 5.23
C ILE A 33 -27.11 6.61 5.76
N TYR A 34 -26.79 6.70 7.05
CA TYR A 34 -26.17 7.88 7.66
C TYR A 34 -24.75 8.12 7.13
N ASN A 35 -23.92 7.09 7.01
CA ASN A 35 -22.57 7.19 6.45
C ASN A 35 -22.59 7.61 4.97
N ARG A 36 -23.60 7.15 4.19
CA ARG A 36 -23.82 7.55 2.79
C ARG A 36 -24.17 9.04 2.61
N ARG A 37 -24.84 9.65 3.59
CA ARG A 37 -25.35 11.04 3.47
C ARG A 37 -24.42 12.10 4.06
N TRP A 38 -23.51 11.70 4.96
CA TRP A 38 -22.69 12.61 5.76
C TRP A 38 -21.20 12.28 5.76
N THR A 39 -20.66 11.62 4.73
CA THR A 39 -19.21 11.62 4.56
C THR A 39 -18.80 13.08 4.31
N GLN A 40 -18.40 13.77 5.37
CA GLN A 40 -17.79 15.08 5.27
C GLN A 40 -16.45 14.85 4.59
N TYR A 41 -16.42 15.04 3.27
CA TYR A 41 -15.17 15.27 2.57
C TYR A 41 -14.49 16.43 3.29
N THR A 42 -13.21 16.25 3.62
CA THR A 42 -12.43 17.25 4.35
C THR A 42 -12.37 18.57 3.54
N ARG A 43 -12.56 18.48 2.22
CA ARG A 43 -12.62 19.58 1.25
C ARG A 43 -11.38 20.46 1.31
N THR A 44 -10.24 19.84 1.60
CA THR A 44 -8.97 20.54 1.75
C THR A 44 -8.33 20.85 0.41
N GLY A 45 -8.75 20.14 -0.65
CA GLY A 45 -8.11 20.16 -1.96
C GLY A 45 -6.79 19.40 -1.99
N LYS A 46 -6.38 18.75 -0.87
CA LYS A 46 -5.06 18.16 -0.71
C LYS A 46 -5.07 16.65 -0.79
N ILE A 47 -3.99 16.07 -1.33
CA ILE A 47 -3.82 14.63 -1.51
C ILE A 47 -2.45 14.23 -0.95
N ALA A 48 -2.46 13.28 -0.02
CA ALA A 48 -1.26 12.74 0.59
C ALA A 48 -0.93 11.34 0.08
N LEU A 49 0.33 10.98 0.18
CA LEU A 49 0.84 9.63 0.02
C LEU A 49 1.41 9.13 1.34
N CYS A 50 1.14 7.88 1.67
CA CYS A 50 1.67 7.20 2.82
C CYS A 50 2.40 5.93 2.39
N CYS A 51 3.65 5.78 2.84
CA CYS A 51 4.46 4.63 2.53
C CYS A 51 5.31 4.21 3.73
N ILE A 52 5.77 2.97 3.71
CA ILE A 52 6.77 2.45 4.64
C ILE A 52 7.97 1.97 3.84
N ALA A 53 9.16 2.30 4.33
CA ALA A 53 10.40 2.09 3.60
C ALA A 53 11.44 1.44 4.50
N LYS A 54 12.11 0.40 4.00
CA LYS A 54 13.25 -0.24 4.66
C LYS A 54 14.27 -0.58 3.58
N MET A 55 15.54 -0.23 3.73
CA MET A 55 16.60 -0.46 2.73
C MET A 55 16.22 0.02 1.31
N GLU A 56 15.68 1.23 1.20
CA GLU A 56 15.30 1.85 -0.08
C GLU A 56 16.03 3.20 -0.31
N ASN A 57 17.17 3.41 0.35
CA ASN A 57 17.91 4.66 0.29
C ASN A 57 18.31 5.04 -1.15
N ASP A 58 18.66 4.04 -1.97
CA ASP A 58 19.00 4.21 -3.39
C ASP A 58 17.81 4.69 -4.25
N TYR A 59 16.58 4.56 -3.76
CA TYR A 59 15.34 4.76 -4.52
C TYR A 59 14.46 5.88 -4.00
N ILE A 60 14.60 6.21 -2.71
CA ILE A 60 13.66 7.08 -2.02
C ILE A 60 13.59 8.48 -2.63
N ARG A 61 14.73 9.01 -3.13
CA ARG A 61 14.76 10.32 -3.81
C ARG A 61 13.91 10.33 -5.07
N PHE A 62 14.11 9.35 -5.96
CA PHE A 62 13.34 9.25 -7.18
C PHE A 62 11.86 9.02 -6.90
N PHE A 63 11.52 8.21 -5.89
CA PHE A 63 10.13 8.03 -5.45
C PHE A 63 9.49 9.37 -5.03
N VAL A 64 10.17 10.16 -4.20
CA VAL A 64 9.68 11.48 -3.75
C VAL A 64 9.50 12.42 -4.95
N GLU A 65 10.47 12.46 -5.85
CA GLU A 65 10.43 13.29 -7.06
C GLU A 65 9.28 12.90 -8.00
N TYR A 66 9.07 11.60 -8.18
CA TYR A 66 7.99 11.07 -9.00
C TYR A 66 6.63 11.53 -8.50
N TYR A 67 6.34 11.35 -7.21
CA TYR A 67 5.04 11.72 -6.65
C TYR A 67 4.86 13.24 -6.49
N LYS A 68 5.96 14.00 -6.34
CA LYS A 68 5.93 15.46 -6.45
C LYS A 68 5.51 15.90 -7.86
N ASN A 69 6.08 15.30 -8.89
CA ASN A 69 5.75 15.58 -10.29
C ASN A 69 4.33 15.11 -10.65
N LEU A 70 3.80 14.11 -9.95
CA LEU A 70 2.40 13.68 -10.06
C LEU A 70 1.43 14.57 -9.26
N HIS A 71 1.93 15.67 -8.69
CA HIS A 71 1.20 16.69 -7.93
C HIS A 71 0.58 16.19 -6.61
N PHE A 72 1.20 15.24 -5.92
CA PHE A 72 0.84 15.03 -4.50
C PHE A 72 1.23 16.26 -3.67
N ASP A 73 0.52 16.53 -2.57
CA ASP A 73 0.79 17.67 -1.68
C ASP A 73 1.74 17.31 -0.53
N LYS A 74 1.75 16.03 -0.13
CA LYS A 74 2.50 15.54 1.03
C LYS A 74 2.84 14.07 0.89
N ILE A 75 4.03 13.68 1.34
CA ILE A 75 4.41 12.28 1.52
C ILE A 75 4.76 12.02 2.99
N PHE A 76 4.15 10.99 3.57
CA PHE A 76 4.49 10.46 4.89
C PHE A 76 5.29 9.17 4.70
N ILE A 77 6.57 9.20 5.09
CA ILE A 77 7.48 8.06 4.96
C ILE A 77 7.73 7.49 6.35
N TYR A 78 7.28 6.26 6.56
CA TYR A 78 7.59 5.50 7.76
C TYR A 78 8.94 4.82 7.58
N ASP A 79 9.97 5.31 8.25
CA ASP A 79 11.32 4.74 8.15
C ASP A 79 11.41 3.48 8.99
N ASN A 80 11.47 2.32 8.35
CA ASN A 80 11.61 1.01 8.96
C ASN A 80 13.01 0.40 8.75
N ASN A 81 14.02 1.22 8.42
CA ASN A 81 15.40 0.77 8.42
C ASN A 81 15.86 0.18 9.77
N ASP A 82 16.95 -0.59 9.73
CA ASP A 82 17.63 -0.99 10.97
C ASP A 82 18.29 0.24 11.61
N PRO A 83 18.36 0.36 12.95
CA PRO A 83 18.82 1.58 13.62
C PRO A 83 20.15 2.15 13.10
N ASP A 84 21.11 1.29 12.78
CA ASP A 84 22.48 1.67 12.37
C ASP A 84 22.65 1.89 10.85
N ARG A 85 21.59 1.72 10.04
CA ARG A 85 21.62 2.00 8.60
C ARG A 85 21.62 3.51 8.31
N GLU A 86 21.92 3.88 7.07
CA GLU A 86 21.73 5.24 6.59
C GLU A 86 20.29 5.72 6.83
N LYS A 87 20.13 7.00 7.16
CA LYS A 87 18.83 7.61 7.40
C LYS A 87 18.28 8.18 6.10
N PHE A 88 16.96 8.14 5.90
CA PHE A 88 16.38 8.76 4.71
C PHE A 88 16.55 10.28 4.71
N GLU A 89 16.63 10.91 5.87
CA GLU A 89 17.00 12.31 6.05
C GLU A 89 18.28 12.66 5.30
N ASP A 90 19.29 11.78 5.30
CA ASP A 90 20.57 12.04 4.63
C ASP A 90 20.41 12.10 3.10
N VAL A 91 19.38 11.44 2.56
CA VAL A 91 19.12 11.34 1.12
C VAL A 91 18.14 12.41 0.62
N ILE A 92 17.14 12.80 1.41
CA ILE A 92 16.00 13.66 1.00
C ILE A 92 15.73 14.87 1.92
N ASN A 93 16.76 15.36 2.63
CA ASN A 93 16.62 16.50 3.55
C ASN A 93 15.97 17.75 2.94
N ASP A 94 16.25 18.05 1.68
CA ASP A 94 15.64 19.15 0.92
C ASP A 94 14.11 19.06 0.89
N TYR A 95 13.56 17.86 0.70
CA TYR A 95 12.11 17.63 0.71
C TYR A 95 11.50 17.70 2.10
N ILE A 96 12.27 17.39 3.14
CA ILE A 96 11.86 17.55 4.54
C ILE A 96 11.83 19.04 4.91
N GLN A 97 12.88 19.78 4.56
CA GLN A 97 12.97 21.23 4.81
C GLN A 97 11.87 22.02 4.09
N SER A 98 11.48 21.59 2.88
CA SER A 98 10.34 22.17 2.16
C SER A 98 8.96 21.76 2.71
N SER A 99 8.92 20.94 3.77
CA SER A 99 7.70 20.35 4.34
C SER A 99 6.91 19.47 3.36
N PHE A 100 7.51 19.03 2.25
CA PHE A 100 6.88 18.12 1.30
C PHE A 100 6.86 16.68 1.82
N VAL A 101 7.91 16.28 2.54
CA VAL A 101 8.03 14.95 3.17
C VAL A 101 8.04 15.10 4.69
N ASP A 102 7.30 14.24 5.38
CA ASP A 102 7.50 13.97 6.80
C ASP A 102 7.99 12.53 6.99
N ILE A 103 9.07 12.37 7.76
CA ILE A 103 9.57 11.05 8.16
C ILE A 103 9.01 10.70 9.54
N VAL A 104 8.52 9.47 9.69
CA VAL A 104 8.07 8.89 10.96
C VAL A 104 8.96 7.73 11.32
N ASP A 105 9.62 7.81 12.48
CA ASP A 105 10.58 6.79 12.92
C ASP A 105 9.90 5.47 13.35
N PHE A 106 10.13 4.44 12.54
CA PHE A 106 9.71 3.06 12.74
C PHE A 106 10.91 2.10 12.71
N ARG A 107 12.13 2.60 12.94
CA ARG A 107 13.36 1.85 12.77
C ARG A 107 13.47 0.71 13.77
N GLY A 108 14.02 -0.42 13.31
CA GLY A 108 14.23 -1.64 14.11
C GLY A 108 12.96 -2.40 14.50
N LYS A 109 11.78 -1.97 14.09
CA LYS A 109 10.51 -2.67 14.38
C LYS A 109 10.22 -3.75 13.33
N GLU A 110 9.58 -4.85 13.71
CA GLU A 110 9.13 -5.90 12.80
C GLU A 110 7.60 -5.92 12.65
N ARG A 111 7.11 -6.37 11.48
CA ARG A 111 5.68 -6.56 11.18
C ARG A 111 4.84 -5.28 11.37
N VAL A 112 5.39 -4.15 10.94
CA VAL A 112 4.82 -2.83 11.22
C VAL A 112 4.09 -2.16 10.06
N GLN A 113 4.02 -2.77 8.87
CA GLN A 113 3.37 -2.15 7.71
C GLN A 113 1.91 -1.75 8.01
N MET A 114 1.11 -2.65 8.58
CA MET A 114 -0.30 -2.36 8.92
C MET A 114 -0.42 -1.30 10.01
N SER A 115 0.44 -1.30 11.02
CA SER A 115 0.39 -0.30 12.10
C SER A 115 0.90 1.07 11.64
N ALA A 116 1.84 1.11 10.71
CA ALA A 116 2.28 2.34 10.03
C ALA A 116 1.14 2.97 9.22
N TYR A 117 0.49 2.18 8.36
CA TYR A 117 -0.65 2.67 7.58
C TYR A 117 -1.83 3.11 8.45
N GLN A 118 -2.14 2.35 9.51
CA GLN A 118 -3.16 2.74 10.48
C GLN A 118 -2.80 4.06 11.17
N ASN A 119 -1.56 4.18 11.67
CA ASN A 119 -1.09 5.39 12.34
C ASN A 119 -1.17 6.61 11.42
N CYS A 120 -0.77 6.45 10.16
CA CYS A 120 -0.78 7.47 9.14
C CYS A 120 -2.20 7.99 8.89
N TYR A 121 -3.12 7.07 8.66
CA TYR A 121 -4.51 7.42 8.44
C TYR A 121 -5.13 8.06 9.69
N ASP A 122 -4.98 7.47 10.88
CA ASP A 122 -5.58 7.98 12.11
C ASP A 122 -5.14 9.42 12.42
N LYS A 123 -3.87 9.74 12.14
CA LYS A 123 -3.29 11.07 12.39
C LYS A 123 -3.72 12.10 11.34
N HIS A 124 -3.75 11.71 10.06
CA HIS A 124 -3.83 12.66 8.94
C HIS A 124 -5.15 12.64 8.15
N ASN A 125 -6.08 11.72 8.44
CA ASN A 125 -7.32 11.59 7.65
C ASN A 125 -8.17 12.87 7.58
N LYS A 126 -8.02 13.83 8.50
CA LYS A 126 -8.78 15.09 8.46
C LYS A 126 -8.11 16.21 7.68
N GLU A 127 -6.84 16.03 7.29
CA GLU A 127 -6.01 17.05 6.66
C GLU A 127 -6.00 16.94 5.12
N TYR A 128 -6.36 15.77 4.59
CA TYR A 128 -6.31 15.46 3.16
C TYR A 128 -7.67 14.93 2.68
N ASP A 129 -8.03 15.23 1.43
CA ASP A 129 -9.22 14.68 0.79
C ASP A 129 -9.03 13.21 0.44
N TRP A 130 -7.80 12.84 0.07
CA TRP A 130 -7.37 11.48 -0.21
C TRP A 130 -5.99 11.20 0.38
N ILE A 131 -5.79 9.98 0.86
CA ILE A 131 -4.50 9.43 1.24
C ILE A 131 -4.28 8.15 0.44
N ALA A 132 -3.25 8.14 -0.39
CA ALA A 132 -2.78 6.94 -1.08
C ALA A 132 -1.86 6.11 -0.17
N PHE A 133 -1.90 4.79 -0.32
CA PHE A 133 -1.06 3.87 0.45
C PHE A 133 -0.30 2.98 -0.51
N PHE A 134 0.94 3.36 -0.84
CA PHE A 134 1.80 2.68 -1.81
C PHE A 134 3.15 2.32 -1.17
N ASP A 135 3.77 1.28 -1.67
CA ASP A 135 5.13 0.88 -1.31
C ASP A 135 6.17 1.66 -2.15
N ILE A 136 7.43 1.69 -1.73
CA ILE A 136 8.48 2.51 -2.38
C ILE A 136 8.81 2.03 -3.82
N ASP A 137 8.52 0.78 -4.12
CA ASP A 137 8.69 0.18 -5.45
C ASP A 137 7.41 0.27 -6.31
N GLU A 138 6.45 1.11 -5.92
CA GLU A 138 5.15 1.28 -6.58
C GLU A 138 4.92 2.69 -7.10
N PHE A 139 4.60 2.80 -8.39
CA PHE A 139 4.52 4.07 -9.10
C PHE A 139 3.18 4.22 -9.84
N LEU A 140 2.30 5.07 -9.31
CA LEU A 140 1.03 5.39 -9.94
C LEU A 140 1.22 6.02 -11.32
N THR A 141 0.59 5.43 -12.31
CA THR A 141 0.68 5.83 -13.72
C THR A 141 -0.72 6.00 -14.28
N PHE A 142 -0.93 7.09 -15.02
CA PHE A 142 -2.14 7.35 -15.78
C PHE A 142 -1.89 7.05 -17.26
N SER A 143 -2.91 6.52 -17.93
CA SER A 143 -2.83 6.26 -19.38
C SER A 143 -2.99 7.55 -20.20
N ASP A 144 -3.59 8.59 -19.63
CA ASP A 144 -3.58 9.95 -20.19
C ASP A 144 -2.39 10.72 -19.62
N GLU A 145 -1.44 11.12 -20.47
CA GLU A 145 -0.25 11.88 -20.07
C GLU A 145 -0.56 13.27 -19.52
N ASN A 146 -1.78 13.78 -19.75
CA ASN A 146 -2.24 15.05 -19.19
C ASN A 146 -2.90 14.90 -17.81
N ASP A 147 -3.14 13.67 -17.33
CA ASP A 147 -3.68 13.45 -16.00
C ASP A 147 -2.59 13.64 -14.93
N ASP A 148 -3.01 14.22 -13.81
CA ASP A 148 -2.29 14.21 -12.54
C ASP A 148 -3.25 13.69 -11.45
N ILE A 149 -2.75 13.52 -10.23
CA ILE A 149 -3.56 12.94 -9.15
C ILE A 149 -4.82 13.75 -8.84
N HIS A 150 -4.77 15.09 -8.93
CA HIS A 150 -5.91 15.94 -8.67
C HIS A 150 -6.94 15.87 -9.79
N ARG A 151 -6.52 15.94 -11.07
CA ARG A 151 -7.42 15.81 -12.22
C ARG A 151 -8.11 14.46 -12.22
N PHE A 152 -7.36 13.40 -11.94
CA PHE A 152 -7.88 12.05 -11.85
C PHE A 152 -8.94 11.93 -10.74
N LEU A 153 -8.60 12.25 -9.48
CA LEU A 153 -9.51 12.04 -8.35
C LEU A 153 -10.70 13.02 -8.31
N ASN A 154 -10.65 14.15 -9.03
CA ASN A 154 -11.77 15.09 -9.16
C ASN A 154 -12.83 14.67 -10.19
N LYS A 155 -12.65 13.54 -10.91
CA LYS A 155 -13.65 13.03 -11.86
C LYS A 155 -14.94 12.68 -11.11
N LYS A 156 -16.08 13.21 -11.59
CA LYS A 156 -17.41 13.06 -10.94
C LYS A 156 -17.82 11.61 -10.66
N LYS A 157 -17.35 10.66 -11.47
CA LYS A 157 -17.62 9.24 -11.32
C LYS A 157 -17.11 8.66 -9.98
N PHE A 158 -16.13 9.32 -9.34
CA PHE A 158 -15.56 8.88 -8.06
C PHE A 158 -16.25 9.49 -6.83
N LEU A 159 -17.22 10.39 -7.00
CA LEU A 159 -17.95 11.02 -5.88
C LEU A 159 -18.70 10.04 -4.97
N PRO A 160 -19.27 8.92 -5.45
CA PRO A 160 -19.97 7.97 -4.57
C PRO A 160 -19.06 7.10 -3.69
N TYR A 161 -17.77 7.03 -3.98
CA TYR A 161 -16.85 6.05 -3.40
C TYR A 161 -15.89 6.67 -2.40
N GLN A 162 -15.56 5.92 -1.35
CA GLN A 162 -14.63 6.34 -0.29
C GLN A 162 -13.27 5.65 -0.43
N LEU A 163 -13.20 4.55 -1.17
CA LEU A 163 -11.97 3.87 -1.51
C LEU A 163 -11.84 3.76 -3.02
N MET A 164 -10.60 3.69 -3.49
CA MET A 164 -10.28 3.36 -4.86
C MET A 164 -9.18 2.31 -4.88
N HIS A 165 -9.41 1.22 -5.61
CA HIS A 165 -8.44 0.16 -5.83
C HIS A 165 -7.84 0.30 -7.21
N ILE A 166 -6.51 0.36 -7.29
CA ILE A 166 -5.75 0.43 -8.53
C ILE A 166 -4.88 -0.81 -8.64
N ASN A 167 -4.97 -1.51 -9.78
CA ASN A 167 -4.20 -2.74 -10.01
C ASN A 167 -2.71 -2.46 -10.14
N TRP A 168 -1.92 -3.42 -9.67
CA TRP A 168 -0.53 -3.56 -10.06
C TRP A 168 -0.41 -3.90 -11.54
N ARG A 169 0.62 -3.35 -12.16
CA ARG A 169 1.22 -3.84 -13.38
C ARG A 169 2.67 -4.16 -13.07
N VAL A 170 3.01 -5.43 -12.99
CA VAL A 170 4.30 -5.88 -12.49
C VAL A 170 5.35 -5.81 -13.61
N TYR A 171 6.55 -5.37 -13.25
CA TYR A 171 7.69 -5.25 -14.17
C TYR A 171 8.79 -6.24 -13.84
N SER A 172 9.45 -6.72 -14.90
CA SER A 172 10.58 -7.63 -14.79
C SER A 172 11.89 -6.89 -14.46
N ASP A 173 12.98 -7.64 -14.33
CA ASP A 173 14.34 -7.12 -14.21
C ASP A 173 14.92 -6.57 -15.52
N ASN A 174 14.17 -6.68 -16.63
CA ASN A 174 14.60 -6.29 -17.97
C ASN A 174 16.00 -6.83 -18.34
N ASP A 175 16.33 -8.03 -17.84
CA ASP A 175 17.63 -8.70 -17.99
C ASP A 175 18.86 -7.95 -17.47
N LEU A 176 18.67 -6.91 -16.65
CA LEU A 176 19.76 -6.23 -15.98
C LEU A 176 20.27 -7.05 -14.79
N LEU A 177 21.59 -7.19 -14.68
CA LEU A 177 22.22 -7.93 -13.58
C LEU A 177 22.34 -7.10 -12.30
N ASP A 178 22.56 -5.78 -12.43
CA ASP A 178 22.78 -4.90 -11.29
C ASP A 178 22.34 -3.46 -11.59
N ASN A 179 22.37 -2.64 -10.55
CA ASN A 179 22.11 -1.21 -10.65
C ASN A 179 23.12 -0.51 -11.58
N ASP A 180 22.62 0.17 -12.61
CA ASP A 180 23.41 0.95 -13.57
C ASP A 180 23.30 2.48 -13.36
N GLY A 181 22.66 2.90 -12.26
CA GLY A 181 22.50 4.30 -11.86
C GLY A 181 21.29 5.02 -12.45
N ARG A 182 20.58 4.43 -13.42
CA ARG A 182 19.31 4.98 -13.94
C ARG A 182 18.16 4.71 -12.96
N ASN A 183 17.09 5.48 -13.07
CA ASN A 183 15.92 5.27 -12.21
C ASN A 183 15.12 4.01 -12.60
N VAL A 184 14.23 3.54 -11.73
CA VAL A 184 13.46 2.30 -11.96
C VAL A 184 12.58 2.35 -13.21
N VAL A 185 12.01 3.52 -13.54
CA VAL A 185 11.13 3.68 -14.71
C VAL A 185 11.92 3.61 -16.01
N GLU A 186 13.18 4.08 -16.01
CA GLU A 186 14.09 4.00 -17.16
C GLU A 186 14.73 2.63 -17.35
N ARG A 187 14.97 1.90 -16.26
CA ARG A 187 15.60 0.57 -16.29
C ARG A 187 14.61 -0.52 -16.66
N PHE A 188 13.43 -0.48 -16.05
CA PHE A 188 12.46 -1.56 -16.11
C PHE A 188 11.26 -1.13 -16.95
N VAL A 189 11.39 -1.24 -18.27
CA VAL A 189 10.41 -0.75 -19.23
C VAL A 189 9.42 -1.82 -19.71
N GLU A 190 9.72 -3.10 -19.48
CA GLU A 190 8.90 -4.22 -19.93
C GLU A 190 8.09 -4.80 -18.76
N PRO A 191 6.74 -4.68 -18.80
CA PRO A 191 5.90 -5.37 -17.84
C PRO A 191 5.90 -6.87 -18.10
N LEU A 192 5.51 -7.64 -17.08
CA LEU A 192 5.10 -9.03 -17.26
C LEU A 192 3.84 -9.12 -18.15
N PRO A 193 3.51 -10.30 -18.71
CA PRO A 193 2.25 -10.50 -19.41
C PRO A 193 1.07 -9.99 -18.58
N ASP A 194 0.10 -9.34 -19.24
CA ASP A 194 -1.02 -8.72 -18.52
C ASP A 194 -1.84 -9.79 -17.75
N GLU A 195 -1.89 -11.02 -18.23
CA GLU A 195 -2.55 -12.17 -17.59
C GLU A 195 -1.80 -12.73 -16.37
N ASP A 196 -0.62 -12.21 -16.03
CA ASP A 196 0.10 -12.63 -14.83
C ASP A 196 -0.79 -12.43 -13.58
N PRO A 197 -0.98 -13.46 -12.73
CA PRO A 197 -1.84 -13.36 -11.55
C PRO A 197 -1.46 -12.22 -10.60
N GLU A 198 -0.19 -11.82 -10.58
CA GLU A 198 0.28 -10.74 -9.72
C GLU A 198 -0.35 -9.39 -10.08
N ASN A 199 -0.74 -9.19 -11.35
CA ASN A 199 -1.45 -8.00 -11.80
C ASN A 199 -2.87 -7.85 -11.22
N SER A 200 -3.44 -8.93 -10.66
CA SER A 200 -4.74 -8.86 -9.99
C SER A 200 -4.68 -8.17 -8.62
N HIS A 201 -3.50 -8.05 -8.01
CA HIS A 201 -3.32 -7.34 -6.76
C HIS A 201 -3.55 -5.85 -6.94
N ILE A 202 -3.94 -5.19 -5.85
CA ILE A 202 -4.26 -3.77 -5.84
C ILE A 202 -3.45 -3.01 -4.81
N LYS A 203 -3.45 -1.69 -4.96
CA LYS A 203 -3.25 -0.74 -3.87
C LYS A 203 -4.40 0.24 -3.78
N THR A 204 -4.48 0.90 -2.63
CA THR A 204 -5.66 1.68 -2.26
C THR A 204 -5.37 3.16 -2.10
N LEU A 205 -6.33 3.97 -2.52
CA LEU A 205 -6.49 5.35 -2.09
C LEU A 205 -7.75 5.44 -1.24
N ILE A 206 -7.65 6.13 -0.11
CA ILE A 206 -8.73 6.23 0.87
C ILE A 206 -9.07 7.69 1.06
N ARG A 207 -10.37 8.02 1.04
CA ARG A 207 -10.83 9.37 1.36
C ARG A 207 -10.51 9.74 2.80
N GLY A 208 -10.24 11.02 3.05
CA GLY A 208 -10.15 11.56 4.39
C GLY A 208 -11.48 11.54 5.15
N GLY A 209 -11.39 11.69 6.48
CA GLY A 209 -12.53 11.89 7.37
C GLY A 209 -13.34 10.62 7.71
N LEU A 210 -12.90 9.44 7.28
CA LEU A 210 -13.57 8.18 7.62
C LEU A 210 -13.20 7.71 9.03
N SER A 211 -14.17 7.24 9.80
CA SER A 211 -13.99 6.84 11.21
C SER A 211 -13.82 5.33 11.42
N TYR A 212 -14.12 4.49 10.42
CA TYR A 212 -14.22 3.04 10.58
C TYR A 212 -13.48 2.28 9.47
N ILE A 213 -12.16 2.40 9.49
CA ILE A 213 -11.26 1.58 8.68
C ILE A 213 -10.25 0.89 9.59
N LYS A 214 -9.87 -0.34 9.22
CA LYS A 214 -8.88 -1.11 9.95
C LYS A 214 -7.93 -1.81 8.99
N TRP A 215 -6.64 -1.59 9.15
CA TRP A 215 -5.64 -2.27 8.33
C TRP A 215 -5.42 -3.72 8.80
N GLU A 216 -5.74 -4.68 7.93
CA GLU A 216 -5.56 -6.12 8.19
C GLU A 216 -4.62 -6.79 7.17
N ASN A 217 -4.35 -6.12 6.04
CA ASN A 217 -3.44 -6.53 4.98
C ASN A 217 -2.81 -5.28 4.36
N PRO A 218 -1.72 -5.39 3.56
CA PRO A 218 -1.02 -4.23 3.03
C PRO A 218 -1.66 -3.58 1.78
N HIS A 219 -2.77 -4.11 1.27
CA HIS A 219 -3.39 -3.66 0.02
C HIS A 219 -4.60 -2.75 0.25
N THR A 220 -5.48 -3.10 1.19
CA THR A 220 -6.68 -2.33 1.51
C THR A 220 -7.12 -2.56 2.96
N PRO A 221 -7.63 -1.54 3.66
CA PRO A 221 -8.22 -1.75 4.98
C PRO A 221 -9.56 -2.48 4.86
N PHE A 222 -9.92 -3.16 5.94
CA PHE A 222 -11.26 -3.67 6.15
C PHE A 222 -12.26 -2.53 6.44
N SER A 223 -13.42 -2.56 5.78
CA SER A 223 -14.59 -1.77 6.13
C SER A 223 -15.90 -2.40 5.66
N ASP A 224 -16.91 -2.40 6.53
CA ASP A 224 -18.28 -2.81 6.21
C ASP A 224 -19.19 -1.65 5.79
N SER A 225 -18.68 -0.41 5.83
CA SER A 225 -19.50 0.80 5.73
C SER A 225 -19.22 1.63 4.48
N TYR A 226 -18.20 1.30 3.71
CA TYR A 226 -17.67 2.14 2.65
C TYR A 226 -17.63 1.41 1.30
N HIS A 227 -17.83 2.19 0.24
CA HIS A 227 -17.83 1.71 -1.12
C HIS A 227 -16.48 1.97 -1.78
N CYS A 228 -16.01 0.97 -2.52
CA CYS A 228 -14.79 1.03 -3.33
C CYS A 228 -15.11 1.04 -4.82
N CYS A 229 -14.27 1.68 -5.63
CA CYS A 229 -14.31 1.59 -7.09
C CYS A 229 -12.92 1.31 -7.69
N ASN A 230 -12.91 0.86 -8.93
CA ASN A 230 -11.71 0.81 -9.78
C ASN A 230 -11.51 2.16 -10.54
N PRO A 231 -10.42 2.33 -11.32
CA PRO A 231 -10.18 3.54 -12.11
C PRO A 231 -11.23 3.83 -13.19
N LEU A 232 -12.01 2.83 -13.62
CA LEU A 232 -13.15 3.02 -14.51
C LEU A 232 -14.34 3.69 -13.81
N GLY A 233 -14.38 3.67 -12.48
CA GLY A 233 -15.50 4.17 -11.68
C GLY A 233 -16.56 3.09 -11.43
N GLU A 234 -16.18 1.83 -11.56
CA GLU A 234 -17.06 0.68 -11.35
C GLU A 234 -16.92 0.17 -9.91
N PRO A 235 -18.01 -0.26 -9.26
CA PRO A 235 -17.94 -0.80 -7.90
C PRO A 235 -17.10 -2.08 -7.82
N VAL A 236 -16.25 -2.17 -6.80
CA VAL A 236 -15.45 -3.37 -6.50
C VAL A 236 -15.56 -3.75 -5.03
N ASN A 237 -15.09 -4.96 -4.67
CA ASN A 237 -15.12 -5.43 -3.30
C ASN A 237 -14.11 -4.66 -2.44
N THR A 238 -14.60 -3.81 -1.54
CA THR A 238 -13.79 -2.99 -0.60
C THR A 238 -12.75 -3.79 0.19
N ASN A 239 -13.06 -5.05 0.53
CA ASN A 239 -12.25 -5.87 1.43
C ASN A 239 -11.38 -6.90 0.68
N SER A 240 -11.37 -6.89 -0.65
CA SER A 240 -10.52 -7.78 -1.45
C SER A 240 -9.19 -7.10 -1.77
N PRO A 241 -8.04 -7.76 -1.54
CA PRO A 241 -6.75 -7.29 -2.05
C PRO A 241 -6.55 -7.62 -3.55
N PHE A 242 -7.55 -8.24 -4.19
CA PHE A 242 -7.52 -8.65 -5.58
C PHE A 242 -8.74 -8.13 -6.35
N GLN A 243 -8.53 -7.76 -7.61
CA GLN A 243 -9.60 -7.52 -8.60
C GLN A 243 -9.14 -7.89 -10.01
N ASN A 244 -10.07 -8.02 -10.95
CA ASN A 244 -9.72 -8.16 -12.37
C ASN A 244 -8.90 -6.93 -12.79
N TYR A 245 -7.75 -7.16 -13.44
CA TYR A 245 -6.86 -6.08 -13.84
C TYR A 245 -7.49 -5.24 -14.96
N ASP A 246 -7.25 -3.93 -14.90
CA ASP A 246 -7.52 -2.99 -15.97
C ASP A 246 -6.46 -1.89 -15.94
N PHE A 247 -5.78 -1.70 -17.07
CA PHE A 247 -4.71 -0.71 -17.22
C PHE A 247 -5.10 0.46 -18.13
N SER A 248 -6.39 0.57 -18.48
CA SER A 248 -6.87 1.51 -19.50
C SER A 248 -6.92 2.96 -19.02
N VAL A 249 -7.01 3.18 -17.70
CA VAL A 249 -7.11 4.53 -17.11
C VAL A 249 -5.95 4.82 -16.16
N ALA A 250 -5.71 3.94 -15.19
CA ALA A 250 -4.65 4.11 -14.19
C ALA A 250 -4.19 2.74 -13.69
N PHE A 251 -2.90 2.63 -13.41
CA PHE A 251 -2.29 1.41 -12.87
C PHE A 251 -1.07 1.76 -12.01
N ILE A 252 -0.62 0.83 -11.18
CA ILE A 252 0.57 0.96 -10.34
C ILE A 252 1.69 0.15 -10.98
N ARG A 253 2.74 0.79 -11.50
CA ARG A 253 3.95 0.06 -11.91
C ARG A 253 4.62 -0.50 -10.66
N HIS A 254 4.74 -1.82 -10.55
CA HIS A 254 5.32 -2.48 -9.39
C HIS A 254 6.66 -3.14 -9.75
N TYR A 255 7.74 -2.60 -9.19
CA TYR A 255 9.12 -3.06 -9.40
C TYR A 255 9.57 -3.98 -8.27
N SER A 256 8.87 -5.10 -8.10
CA SER A 256 9.01 -5.95 -6.91
C SER A 256 10.38 -6.60 -6.76
N THR A 257 11.02 -6.98 -7.87
CA THR A 257 12.29 -7.71 -7.86
C THR A 257 13.50 -6.81 -8.10
N LYS A 258 13.38 -5.83 -9.02
CA LYS A 258 14.52 -5.07 -9.57
C LYS A 258 15.55 -6.05 -10.17
N THR A 259 16.84 -5.68 -10.21
CA THR A 259 17.89 -6.59 -10.72
C THR A 259 18.19 -7.73 -9.76
N ILE A 260 18.82 -8.80 -10.26
CA ILE A 260 19.22 -9.92 -9.39
C ILE A 260 20.27 -9.51 -8.33
N GLY A 261 21.16 -8.57 -8.66
CA GLY A 261 22.11 -8.00 -7.70
C GLY A 261 21.41 -7.27 -6.56
N GLU A 262 20.40 -6.46 -6.88
CA GLU A 262 19.59 -5.74 -5.89
C GLU A 262 18.67 -6.69 -5.11
N TRP A 263 18.17 -7.74 -5.75
CA TRP A 263 17.40 -8.79 -5.09
C TRP A 263 18.20 -9.44 -3.97
N VAL A 264 19.40 -9.92 -4.28
CA VAL A 264 20.28 -10.61 -3.31
C VAL A 264 20.74 -9.65 -2.21
N ARG A 265 21.24 -8.46 -2.56
CA ARG A 265 21.79 -7.53 -1.57
C ARG A 265 20.74 -6.87 -0.69
N ASN A 266 19.54 -6.62 -1.23
CA ASN A 266 18.53 -5.83 -0.55
C ASN A 266 17.28 -6.65 -0.20
N LYS A 267 16.54 -7.17 -1.19
CA LYS A 267 15.22 -7.81 -0.93
C LYS A 267 15.34 -9.06 -0.07
N MET A 268 16.28 -9.96 -0.36
CA MET A 268 16.50 -11.19 0.42
C MET A 268 16.92 -10.90 1.88
N LYS A 269 17.66 -9.81 2.11
CA LYS A 269 18.10 -9.42 3.47
C LYS A 269 17.01 -8.71 4.25
N ARG A 270 16.31 -7.79 3.59
CA ARG A 270 15.27 -6.97 4.20
C ARG A 270 14.07 -7.79 4.68
N GLY A 271 13.64 -8.75 3.85
CA GLY A 271 12.41 -9.48 4.07
C GLY A 271 11.14 -8.71 3.68
N LEU A 272 9.98 -9.27 4.02
CA LEU A 272 8.66 -8.69 3.78
C LEU A 272 8.19 -7.85 4.99
N GLY A 273 7.57 -6.69 4.75
CA GLY A 273 7.17 -5.75 5.81
C GLY A 273 6.13 -6.26 6.82
N ASN A 274 5.44 -7.35 6.48
CA ASN A 274 4.44 -8.03 7.30
C ASN A 274 4.94 -9.36 7.90
N HIS A 275 6.14 -9.84 7.56
CA HIS A 275 6.74 -11.07 8.10
C HIS A 275 7.94 -10.79 9.00
N SER A 276 8.40 -11.79 9.76
CA SER A 276 9.73 -11.73 10.39
C SER A 276 10.82 -11.99 9.35
N VAL A 277 12.05 -11.58 9.63
CA VAL A 277 13.20 -11.81 8.74
C VAL A 277 13.39 -13.30 8.46
N ALA A 278 13.30 -14.15 9.49
CA ALA A 278 13.46 -15.60 9.34
C ALA A 278 12.42 -16.21 8.37
N ALA A 279 11.14 -15.87 8.54
CA ALA A 279 10.08 -16.35 7.65
C ALA A 279 10.24 -15.81 6.22
N SER A 280 10.74 -14.58 6.08
CA SER A 280 10.97 -13.98 4.77
C SER A 280 12.07 -14.68 3.98
N LYS A 281 13.11 -15.21 4.63
CA LYS A 281 14.22 -15.92 3.97
C LYS A 281 13.78 -17.20 3.27
N GLU A 282 12.77 -17.89 3.80
CA GLU A 282 12.23 -19.09 3.17
C GLU A 282 11.44 -18.76 1.89
N ILE A 283 10.79 -17.58 1.87
CA ILE A 283 9.95 -17.11 0.78
C ILE A 283 10.78 -16.41 -0.31
N LEU A 284 11.61 -15.44 0.08
CA LEU A 284 12.39 -14.59 -0.81
C LEU A 284 13.72 -15.25 -1.17
N ASN A 285 13.65 -16.30 -1.97
CA ASN A 285 14.81 -17.02 -2.52
C ASN A 285 14.97 -16.75 -4.02
N LEU A 286 15.99 -17.33 -4.65
CA LEU A 286 16.22 -17.17 -6.09
C LEU A 286 15.10 -17.76 -6.94
N ASP A 287 14.45 -18.84 -6.50
CA ASP A 287 13.31 -19.39 -7.23
C ASP A 287 12.13 -18.42 -7.25
N PHE A 288 11.92 -17.67 -6.17
CA PHE A 288 10.94 -16.58 -6.15
C PHE A 288 11.30 -15.49 -7.15
N PHE A 289 12.56 -15.05 -7.20
CA PHE A 289 13.02 -14.07 -8.20
C PHE A 289 12.72 -14.53 -9.63
N PHE A 290 13.00 -15.80 -9.94
CA PHE A 290 12.78 -16.37 -11.27
C PHE A 290 11.30 -16.70 -11.60
N ARG A 291 10.35 -16.43 -10.68
CA ARG A 291 8.92 -16.41 -11.04
C ARG A 291 8.58 -15.19 -11.90
N TYR A 292 9.27 -14.07 -11.65
CA TYR A 292 9.05 -12.79 -12.32
C TYR A 292 10.05 -12.58 -13.47
N ASN A 293 11.22 -13.20 -13.37
CA ASN A 293 12.35 -12.87 -14.23
C ASN A 293 12.86 -14.07 -15.01
N ARG A 294 13.33 -13.83 -16.23
CA ARG A 294 13.94 -14.88 -17.06
C ARG A 294 15.18 -15.45 -16.36
N ARG A 295 15.21 -16.78 -16.21
CA ARG A 295 16.37 -17.52 -15.69
C ARG A 295 17.45 -17.67 -16.76
N THR A 296 18.68 -17.31 -16.41
CA THR A 296 19.89 -17.50 -17.23
C THR A 296 21.05 -17.96 -16.36
N ASP A 297 22.03 -18.66 -16.94
CA ASP A 297 23.24 -19.10 -16.23
C ASP A 297 24.04 -17.90 -15.70
N GLU A 298 24.07 -16.80 -16.47
CA GLU A 298 24.73 -15.56 -16.07
C GLU A 298 24.12 -14.98 -14.79
N LYS A 299 22.79 -14.89 -14.69
CA LYS A 299 22.09 -14.43 -13.48
C LYS A 299 22.38 -15.36 -12.31
N GLN A 300 22.33 -16.67 -12.53
CA GLN A 300 22.59 -17.66 -11.48
C GLN A 300 24.01 -17.50 -10.92
N LEU A 301 25.03 -17.47 -11.79
CA LEU A 301 26.43 -17.29 -11.38
C LEU A 301 26.66 -15.92 -10.71
N TYR A 302 25.98 -14.88 -11.18
CA TYR A 302 26.05 -13.54 -10.58
C TYR A 302 25.55 -13.55 -9.14
N ALA A 303 24.37 -14.15 -8.90
CA ALA A 303 23.79 -14.27 -7.58
C ALA A 303 24.65 -15.11 -6.64
N GLU A 304 25.16 -16.26 -7.10
CA GLU A 304 26.04 -17.14 -6.33
C GLU A 304 27.32 -16.44 -5.90
N ARG A 305 27.91 -15.61 -6.78
CA ARG A 305 29.08 -14.81 -6.43
C ARG A 305 28.78 -13.84 -5.29
N ILE A 306 27.70 -13.06 -5.38
CA ILE A 306 27.32 -12.11 -4.31
C ILE A 306 27.06 -12.85 -3.00
N LEU A 307 26.32 -13.97 -3.05
CA LEU A 307 26.01 -14.76 -1.85
C LEU A 307 27.28 -15.33 -1.20
N LYS A 308 28.28 -15.70 -2.00
CA LYS A 308 29.57 -16.17 -1.49
C LYS A 308 30.37 -15.05 -0.84
N ASP A 309 30.45 -13.89 -1.48
CA ASP A 309 31.17 -12.71 -0.97
C ASP A 309 30.59 -12.20 0.37
N GLU A 310 29.33 -12.53 0.69
CA GLU A 310 28.68 -12.17 1.96
C GLU A 310 28.92 -13.17 3.10
N LEU A 311 29.44 -14.36 2.81
CA LEU A 311 29.76 -15.39 3.80
C LEU A 311 31.22 -15.38 4.24
N GLU A 312 32.09 -14.71 3.48
CA GLU A 312 33.53 -14.50 3.77
C GLU A 312 33.77 -13.25 4.62
#